data_AF-A0A838KG99-F1
#
_entry.id   AF-A0A838KG99-F1
#
_cell.length_a   1.000
_cell.length_b   1.000
_cell.length_c   1.000
_cell.angle_alpha   90.00
_cell.angle_beta   90.00
_cell.angle_gamma   90.00
#
_symmetry.space_group_name_H-M   'P 1'
#
loop_
_entity.id
_entity.type
_entity.pdbx_description
1 polymer ?
#
loop_
_entity_poly.entity_id
_entity_poly.type
_entity_poly.pdbx_seq_one_letter_code
_entity_poly.pdbx_strand_id
1 'polypeptide(L)' 'MGSIFGTDGVRGLANRDLTAELALDLSVAAAHVLGEVGAFDGHRPVAVVGRD' A
#
# COMPACT_ATOMS: atom_id res chain seq x y z
N MET A 1 -5.15 4.01 -18.16
CA MET A 1 -4.83 3.66 -16.76
C MET A 1 -3.70 2.63 -16.81
N GLY A 2 -2.44 3.04 -16.62
CA GLY A 2 -1.30 2.10 -16.60
C GLY A 2 -1.25 1.33 -15.27
N SER A 3 -0.49 0.23 -15.22
CA SER A 3 -0.24 -0.45 -13.95
C SER A 3 0.46 0.51 -12.97
N ILE A 4 -0.08 0.66 -11.75
CA ILE A 4 0.55 1.49 -10.71
C ILE A 4 1.80 0.82 -10.10
N PHE A 5 1.92 -0.50 -10.24
CA PHE A 5 3.08 -1.28 -9.81
C PHE A 5 4.12 -1.37 -10.94
N GLY A 6 5.40 -1.23 -10.55
CA GLY A 6 6.58 -1.53 -11.38
C GLY A 6 7.28 -2.80 -10.92
N THR A 7 8.58 -2.91 -11.16
CA THR A 7 9.40 -4.10 -10.78
C THR A 7 9.44 -4.35 -9.28
N ASP A 8 9.48 -3.28 -8.48
CA ASP A 8 9.67 -3.36 -7.03
C ASP A 8 8.92 -2.22 -6.33
N GLY A 9 7.59 -2.38 -6.32
CA GLY A 9 6.64 -1.46 -5.68
C GLY A 9 6.09 -0.37 -6.61
N VAL A 10 5.45 0.62 -5.98
CA VAL A 10 4.90 1.82 -6.63
C VAL A 10 5.92 2.94 -6.46
N ARG A 11 6.42 3.51 -7.57
CA ARG A 11 7.45 4.55 -7.56
C ARG A 11 7.08 5.68 -8.51
N GLY A 12 7.56 6.89 -8.23
CA GLY A 12 7.34 8.05 -9.09
C GLY A 12 7.81 9.34 -8.45
N LEU A 13 7.72 10.47 -9.15
CA LEU A 13 8.06 11.76 -8.57
C LEU A 13 7.07 12.12 -7.45
N ALA A 14 7.61 12.54 -6.31
CA ALA A 14 6.83 12.97 -5.17
C ALA A 14 5.90 14.14 -5.53
N ASN A 15 4.66 14.07 -5.05
CA ASN A 15 3.62 15.07 -5.28
C ASN A 15 3.19 15.24 -6.76
N ARG A 16 3.54 14.29 -7.62
CA ARG A 16 3.04 14.23 -9.01
C ARG A 16 2.57 12.82 -9.36
N ASP A 17 3.50 11.89 -9.37
CA ASP A 17 3.24 10.49 -9.70
C ASP A 17 2.95 9.70 -8.40
N LEU A 18 3.71 10.00 -7.33
CA LEU A 18 3.48 9.49 -5.98
C LEU A 18 2.90 10.60 -5.10
N THR A 19 1.57 10.67 -5.00
CA THR A 19 0.84 11.65 -4.20
C THR A 19 0.52 11.11 -2.80
N ALA A 20 0.18 12.01 -1.87
CA ALA A 20 -0.27 11.61 -0.53
C ALA A 20 -1.57 10.80 -0.57
N GLU A 21 -2.49 11.16 -1.46
CA GLU A 21 -3.74 10.43 -1.71
C GLU A 21 -3.46 9.01 -2.21
N LEU A 22 -2.58 8.87 -3.21
CA LEU A 22 -2.19 7.55 -3.70
C LEU A 22 -1.55 6.69 -2.62
N ALA A 23 -0.70 7.27 -1.76
CA ALA A 23 -0.09 6.53 -0.65
C ALA A 23 -1.12 6.05 0.37
N LEU A 24 -2.13 6.89 0.67
CA LEU A 24 -3.24 6.52 1.55
C LEU A 24 -4.08 5.40 0.95
N ASP A 25 -4.50 5.56 -0.31
CA ASP A 25 -5.32 4.59 -1.02
C ASP A 25 -4.62 3.23 -1.14
N LEU A 26 -3.32 3.24 -1.46
CA LEU A 26 -2.50 2.03 -1.52
C LEU A 26 -2.45 1.33 -0.15
N SER A 27 -2.33 2.08 0.94
CA SER A 27 -2.29 1.54 2.30
C SER A 27 -3.62 0.91 2.71
N VAL A 28 -4.75 1.55 2.37
CA VAL A 28 -6.10 1.02 2.62
C VAL A 28 -6.34 -0.25 1.81
N ALA A 29 -5.99 -0.23 0.52
CA ALA A 29 -6.11 -1.39 -0.35
C ALA A 29 -5.29 -2.57 0.18
N ALA A 30 -4.05 -2.34 0.62
CA ALA A 30 -3.21 -3.37 1.22
C ALA A 30 -3.86 -3.97 2.48
N ALA A 31 -4.41 -3.14 3.36
CA ALA A 31 -5.08 -3.61 4.57
C ALA A 31 -6.32 -4.48 4.26
N HIS A 32 -7.14 -4.09 3.28
CA HIS A 32 -8.29 -4.88 2.86
C HIS A 32 -7.87 -6.20 2.21
N VAL A 33 -6.97 -6.18 1.24
CA VAL A 33 -6.52 -7.40 0.54
C VAL A 33 -5.89 -8.39 1.52
N LEU A 34 -5.03 -7.92 2.43
CA LEU A 34 -4.42 -8.77 3.45
C LEU A 34 -5.46 -9.32 4.45
N GLY A 35 -6.48 -8.54 4.79
CA GLY A 35 -7.60 -8.99 5.62
C GLY A 35 -8.44 -10.07 4.95
N GLU A 36 -8.76 -9.90 3.66
CA GLU A 36 -9.56 -10.86 2.89
C GLU A 36 -8.90 -12.23 2.75
N VAL A 37 -7.56 -12.27 2.66
CA VAL A 37 -6.80 -13.53 2.58
C VAL A 37 -6.49 -14.14 3.96
N GLY A 38 -7.03 -13.58 5.05
CA GLY A 38 -6.85 -14.10 6.40
C GLY A 38 -5.46 -13.86 7.00
N ALA A 39 -4.68 -12.90 6.48
CA ALA A 39 -3.32 -12.64 6.96
C ALA A 39 -3.26 -12.14 8.42
N PHE A 40 -4.41 -11.79 9.00
CA PHE A 40 -4.53 -11.27 10.36
C PHE A 40 -5.43 -12.15 11.25
N ASP A 41 -5.76 -13.37 10.84
CA ASP A 41 -6.69 -14.22 11.60
C ASP A 41 -6.18 -14.53 13.01
N GLY A 42 -7.05 -14.33 14.00
CA GLY A 42 -6.73 -14.62 15.40
C GLY A 42 -5.97 -13.52 16.14
N HIS A 43 -5.69 -12.37 15.51
CA HIS A 43 -5.07 -11.23 16.18
C HIS A 43 -5.47 -9.88 15.58
N ARG A 44 -5.22 -8.78 16.32
CA ARG A 44 -5.41 -7.44 15.77
C ARG A 44 -4.35 -7.18 14.67
N PRO A 45 -4.73 -6.67 13.48
CA PRO A 45 -3.76 -6.33 12.44
C PRO A 45 -2.74 -5.29 12.93
N VAL A 46 -1.47 -5.48 12.56
CA VAL A 46 -0.36 -4.56 12.83
C VAL A 46 0.43 -4.35 11.54
N ALA A 47 0.72 -3.09 11.21
CA ALA A 47 1.56 -2.73 10.07
C ALA A 47 2.83 -2.02 10.56
N VAL A 48 3.96 -2.32 9.91
CA VAL A 48 5.24 -1.64 10.14
C VAL A 48 5.49 -0.70 8.96
N VAL A 49 5.76 0.58 9.26
CA VAL A 49 6.02 1.61 8.24
C VAL A 49 7.44 2.14 8.44
N GLY A 50 8.25 1.99 7.39
CA GLY A 50 9.60 2.56 7.30
C GLY A 50 9.65 3.71 6.30
N ARG A 51 10.70 4.53 6.40
CA ARG A 51 10.99 5.64 5.49
C ARG A 51 12.51 5.83 5.39
N ASP A 52 12.99 6.28 4.23
CA ASP A 52 14.34 6.78 3.98
C ASP A 52 14.50 8.31 4.21
#